data_AF-A0ABD0JT18-F1
#
_entry.id   AF-A0ABD0JT18-F1
#
_cell.length_a   1.000
_cell.length_b   1.000
_cell.length_c   1.000
_cell.angle_alpha   90.00
_cell.angle_beta   90.00
_cell.angle_gamma   90.00
#
_symmetry.space_group_name_H-M   'P 1'
#
loop_
_entity.id
_entity.type
_entity.pdbx_description
1 polymer ?
#
loop_
_entity_poly.entity_id
_entity_poly.type
_entity_poly.pdbx_seq_one_letter_code
_entity_poly.pdbx_strand_id
1 'polypeptide(L)'
;MSPPHNWPILVLLHFILHGQHHKSPMDRMRLVFPTVPASIFATAIYSAYSLISPPPVAQALFAGTLIGYMAYDLTHYYIHHGSPIPFYFASLKRYHVKHHFETQQLGFGISSKLWDYPFGTLIPDSD
;
A
#
# COMPACT_ATOMS: atom_id res chain seq x y z
N MET A 1 12.82 4.46 2.13
CA MET A 1 14.20 3.95 1.94
C MET A 1 14.64 4.08 0.49
N SER A 2 15.88 4.52 0.26
CA SER A 2 16.47 4.59 -1.09
C SER A 2 17.22 3.29 -1.42
N PRO A 3 17.05 2.72 -2.62
CA PRO A 3 17.81 1.54 -3.04
C PRO A 3 19.29 1.89 -3.25
N PRO A 4 20.22 0.92 -3.13
CA PRO A 4 21.64 1.16 -3.36
C PRO A 4 21.91 1.54 -4.83
N HIS A 5 22.61 2.66 -5.04
CA HIS A 5 22.78 3.28 -6.36
C HIS A 5 23.52 2.42 -7.40
N ASN A 6 24.33 1.47 -6.95
CA ASN A 6 25.11 0.57 -7.80
C ASN A 6 24.37 -0.69 -8.25
N TRP A 7 23.09 -0.85 -7.88
CA TRP A 7 22.26 -1.99 -8.29
C TRP A 7 21.07 -1.53 -9.14
N PRO A 8 21.25 -1.38 -10.48
CA PRO A 8 20.22 -0.84 -11.36
C PRO A 8 18.88 -1.58 -11.28
N ILE A 9 18.92 -2.90 -11.08
CA ILE A 9 17.71 -3.73 -10.93
C ILE A 9 16.94 -3.35 -9.66
N LEU A 10 17.62 -3.15 -8.53
CA LEU A 10 16.95 -2.76 -7.28
C LEU A 10 16.38 -1.34 -7.36
N VAL A 11 17.09 -0.44 -8.04
CA VAL A 11 16.59 0.91 -8.33
C VAL A 11 15.32 0.84 -9.19
N LEU A 12 15.33 0.03 -10.25
CA LEU A 12 14.18 -0.18 -11.11
C LEU A 12 12.99 -0.76 -10.33
N LEU A 13 13.21 -1.86 -9.59
CA LEU A 13 12.16 -2.51 -8.79
C LEU A 13 11.54 -1.54 -7.79
N HIS A 14 12.36 -0.80 -7.04
CA HIS A 14 11.88 0.22 -6.12
C HIS A 14 11.03 1.27 -6.85
N PHE A 15 11.51 1.77 -7.99
CA PHE A 15 10.81 2.78 -8.77
C PHE A 15 9.44 2.29 -9.27
N ILE A 16 9.37 1.09 -9.86
CA ILE A 16 8.10 0.57 -10.41
C ILE A 16 7.11 0.13 -9.33
N LEU A 17 7.58 -0.34 -8.17
CA LEU A 17 6.71 -0.81 -7.08
C LEU A 17 6.09 0.36 -6.30
N HIS A 18 6.86 1.43 -6.05
CA HIS A 18 6.37 2.54 -5.23
C HIS A 18 7.06 3.89 -5.49
N GLY A 19 8.33 3.90 -5.89
CA GLY A 19 9.11 5.12 -6.05
C GLY A 19 8.52 6.10 -7.08
N GLN A 20 7.90 5.60 -8.14
CA GLN A 20 7.20 6.42 -9.13
C GLN A 20 6.02 7.18 -8.53
N HIS A 21 5.27 6.53 -7.65
CA HIS A 21 4.17 7.15 -6.94
C HIS A 21 4.67 8.26 -6.00
N HIS A 22 5.73 8.02 -5.24
CA HIS A 22 6.36 9.08 -4.43
C HIS A 22 6.93 10.24 -5.25
N LYS A 23 7.45 9.95 -6.44
CA LYS A 23 8.01 10.97 -7.33
C LYS A 23 6.94 11.85 -7.97
N SER A 24 5.76 11.30 -8.24
CA SER A 24 4.62 11.99 -8.85
C SER A 24 3.30 11.60 -8.19
N PRO A 25 3.07 12.03 -6.93
CA PRO A 25 1.95 11.54 -6.11
C PRO A 25 0.56 11.99 -6.59
N MET A 26 0.51 12.94 -7.53
CA MET A 26 -0.73 13.46 -8.10
C MET A 26 -1.04 12.91 -9.50
N ASP A 27 -0.19 12.04 -10.07
CA ASP A 27 -0.48 11.35 -11.32
C ASP A 27 -1.48 10.21 -11.09
N ARG A 28 -2.75 10.45 -11.49
CA ARG A 28 -3.87 9.52 -11.33
C ARG A 28 -3.66 8.17 -12.01
N MET A 29 -2.80 8.09 -13.02
CA MET A 29 -2.57 6.87 -13.80
C MET A 29 -1.42 6.02 -13.22
N ARG A 30 -0.73 6.49 -12.17
CA ARG A 30 0.48 5.87 -11.61
C ARG A 30 0.41 5.64 -10.10
N LEU A 31 -0.79 5.50 -9.55
CA LEU A 31 -1.03 5.29 -8.12
C LEU A 31 -1.34 3.83 -7.78
N VAL A 32 -2.39 3.26 -8.38
CA VAL A 32 -2.82 1.88 -8.09
C VAL A 32 -1.86 0.88 -8.72
N PHE A 33 -1.72 -0.29 -8.09
CA PHE A 33 -0.79 -1.28 -8.60
C PHE A 33 -1.34 -1.96 -9.88
N PRO A 34 -0.56 -2.08 -10.97
CA PRO A 34 -1.07 -2.64 -12.22
C PRO A 34 -1.47 -4.12 -12.08
N THR A 35 -2.61 -4.50 -12.67
CA THR A 35 -3.22 -5.83 -12.52
C THR A 35 -2.34 -6.99 -12.98
N VAL A 36 -1.58 -6.81 -14.07
CA VAL A 36 -0.71 -7.88 -14.62
C VAL A 36 0.41 -8.24 -13.64
N PRO A 37 1.26 -7.30 -13.18
CA PRO A 37 2.17 -7.54 -12.06
C PRO A 37 1.48 -8.05 -10.79
N ALA A 38 0.32 -7.50 -10.42
CA ALA A 38 -0.44 -7.94 -9.24
C ALA A 38 -0.82 -9.41 -9.31
N SER A 39 -1.13 -9.93 -10.50
CA SER A 39 -1.52 -11.33 -10.70
C SER A 39 -0.41 -12.34 -10.34
N ILE A 40 0.87 -11.94 -10.45
CA ILE A 40 2.01 -12.75 -10.02
C ILE A 40 1.96 -12.94 -8.50
N PHE A 41 1.78 -11.85 -7.75
CA PHE A 41 1.63 -11.91 -6.30
C PHE A 41 0.37 -12.66 -5.88
N ALA A 42 -0.76 -12.42 -6.56
CA ALA A 42 -2.01 -13.10 -6.29
C ALA A 42 -1.87 -14.63 -6.46
N THR A 43 -1.20 -15.07 -7.54
CA THR A 43 -0.93 -16.49 -7.80
C THR A 43 -0.03 -17.09 -6.71
N ALA A 44 1.03 -16.38 -6.31
CA ALA A 44 1.90 -16.83 -5.23
C ALA A 44 1.16 -16.97 -3.89
N ILE A 45 0.32 -15.99 -3.54
CA ILE A 45 -0.48 -16.01 -2.31
C ILE A 45 -1.51 -17.15 -2.33
N TYR A 46 -2.25 -17.31 -3.43
CA TYR A 46 -3.22 -18.41 -3.58
C TYR A 46 -2.54 -19.78 -3.48
N SER A 47 -1.36 -19.91 -4.09
CA SER A 47 -0.56 -21.14 -4.02
C SER A 47 -0.13 -21.42 -2.58
N ALA A 48 0.35 -20.41 -1.85
CA ALA A 48 0.71 -20.54 -0.44
C ALA A 48 -0.49 -20.99 0.42
N TYR A 49 -1.66 -20.38 0.25
CA TYR A 49 -2.87 -20.80 0.96
C TYR A 49 -3.30 -22.23 0.62
N SER A 50 -3.17 -22.63 -0.64
CA SER A 50 -3.50 -23.98 -1.12
C SER A 50 -2.56 -25.05 -0.57
N LEU A 51 -1.31 -24.69 -0.22
CA LEU A 51 -0.35 -25.61 0.40
C LEU A 51 -0.62 -25.86 1.89
N ILE A 52 -1.21 -24.88 2.59
CA ILE A 52 -1.38 -24.94 4.05
C ILE A 52 -2.84 -25.21 4.49
N SER A 53 -3.80 -25.19 3.55
CA SER A 53 -5.23 -25.29 3.87
C SER A 53 -5.99 -26.15 2.86
N PRO A 54 -7.11 -26.78 3.28
CA PRO A 54 -8.04 -27.42 2.34
C PRO A 54 -8.60 -26.42 1.31
N PRO A 55 -9.02 -26.87 0.11
CA PRO A 55 -9.42 -25.97 -0.98
C PRO A 55 -10.49 -24.91 -0.60
N PRO A 56 -11.57 -25.24 0.13
CA PRO A 56 -12.56 -24.22 0.51
C PRO A 56 -11.98 -23.13 1.42
N VAL A 57 -11.08 -23.50 2.33
CA VAL A 57 -10.42 -22.55 3.24
C VAL A 57 -9.44 -21.67 2.46
N ALA A 58 -8.63 -22.26 1.58
CA ALA A 58 -7.71 -21.53 0.73
C ALA A 58 -8.43 -20.50 -0.15
N GLN A 59 -9.56 -20.89 -0.75
CA GLN A 59 -10.42 -20.01 -1.54
C GLN A 59 -11.01 -18.87 -0.71
N ALA A 60 -11.51 -19.16 0.49
CA ALA A 60 -12.05 -18.12 1.39
C ALA A 60 -10.97 -17.12 1.84
N LEU A 61 -9.80 -17.61 2.24
CA LEU A 61 -8.65 -16.76 2.60
C LEU A 61 -8.22 -15.88 1.42
N PHE A 62 -8.14 -16.46 0.23
CA PHE A 62 -7.78 -15.73 -0.97
C PHE A 62 -8.82 -14.66 -1.34
N ALA A 63 -10.10 -15.00 -1.31
CA ALA A 63 -11.19 -14.04 -1.56
C ALA A 63 -11.15 -12.88 -0.55
N GLY A 64 -10.98 -13.17 0.74
CA GLY A 64 -10.82 -12.14 1.76
C GLY A 64 -9.58 -11.28 1.54
N THR A 65 -8.45 -11.88 1.14
CA THR A 65 -7.22 -11.16 0.81
C THR A 65 -7.41 -10.22 -0.38
N LEU A 66 -8.08 -10.68 -1.45
CA LEU A 66 -8.38 -9.86 -2.62
C LEU A 66 -9.30 -8.69 -2.27
N ILE A 67 -10.36 -8.93 -1.49
CA ILE A 67 -11.26 -7.86 -1.02
C ILE A 67 -10.49 -6.85 -0.19
N GLY A 68 -9.64 -7.30 0.72
CA GLY A 68 -8.79 -6.43 1.55
C GLY A 68 -7.82 -5.60 0.70
N TYR A 69 -7.18 -6.21 -0.29
CA TYR A 69 -6.29 -5.52 -1.23
C TYR A 69 -7.04 -4.46 -2.06
N MET A 70 -8.21 -4.80 -2.61
CA MET A 70 -9.04 -3.84 -3.34
C MET A 70 -9.46 -2.67 -2.45
N ALA A 71 -9.89 -2.95 -1.21
CA ALA A 71 -10.23 -1.91 -0.24
C ALA A 71 -9.03 -1.01 0.07
N TYR A 72 -7.83 -1.58 0.19
CA TYR A 72 -6.58 -0.84 0.35
C TYR A 72 -6.31 0.08 -0.84
N ASP A 73 -6.28 -0.44 -2.07
CA ASP A 73 -5.92 0.34 -3.27
C ASP A 73 -6.95 1.43 -3.56
N LEU A 74 -8.24 1.14 -3.36
CA LEU A 74 -9.31 2.13 -3.52
C LEU A 74 -9.25 3.20 -2.42
N THR A 75 -8.95 2.82 -1.18
CA THR A 75 -8.73 3.80 -0.10
C THR A 75 -7.56 4.70 -0.44
N HIS A 76 -6.45 4.12 -0.89
CA HIS A 76 -5.26 4.85 -1.30
C HIS A 76 -5.56 5.88 -2.39
N TYR A 77 -6.26 5.44 -3.45
CA TYR A 77 -6.68 6.33 -4.52
C TYR A 77 -7.61 7.45 -4.01
N TYR A 78 -8.57 7.10 -3.16
CA TYR A 78 -9.53 8.04 -2.61
C TYR A 78 -8.88 9.11 -1.73
N ILE A 79 -7.90 8.75 -0.89
CA ILE A 79 -7.22 9.72 -0.04
C ILE A 79 -6.28 10.64 -0.83
N HIS A 80 -5.75 10.21 -1.98
CA HIS A 80 -5.01 11.11 -2.88
C HIS A 80 -5.92 12.09 -3.63
N HIS A 81 -6.98 11.57 -4.26
CA HIS A 81 -7.71 12.31 -5.29
C HIS A 81 -9.12 12.71 -4.91
N GLY A 82 -9.69 12.13 -3.86
CA GLY A 82 -10.99 12.50 -3.33
C GLY A 82 -10.93 13.66 -2.34
N SER A 83 -12.11 14.10 -1.92
CA SER A 83 -12.32 15.03 -0.81
C SER A 83 -13.05 14.29 0.31
N PRO A 84 -12.33 13.60 1.21
CA PRO A 84 -12.96 12.77 2.23
C PRO A 84 -13.78 13.60 3.21
N ILE A 85 -15.07 13.28 3.32
CA ILE A 85 -16.01 13.94 4.24
C ILE A 85 -15.99 13.26 5.62
N PRO A 86 -16.01 11.91 5.74
CA PRO A 86 -15.93 11.27 7.05
C PRO A 86 -14.57 11.58 7.73
N PHE A 87 -14.62 11.91 9.02
CA PHE A 87 -13.45 12.28 9.82
C PHE A 87 -12.31 11.25 9.72
N TYR A 88 -12.63 9.95 9.69
CA TYR A 88 -11.65 8.88 9.58
C TYR A 88 -10.80 8.98 8.30
N PHE A 89 -11.44 9.03 7.12
CA PHE A 89 -10.70 9.12 5.85
C PHE A 89 -10.01 10.47 5.69
N ALA A 90 -10.56 11.55 6.26
CA ALA A 90 -9.89 12.84 6.30
C ALA A 90 -8.60 12.78 7.15
N SER A 91 -8.62 12.06 8.27
CA SER A 91 -7.45 11.82 9.12
C SER A 91 -6.40 10.96 8.39
N LEU A 92 -6.82 9.87 7.73
CA LEU A 92 -5.94 9.05 6.90
C LEU A 92 -5.32 9.85 5.75
N LYS A 93 -6.10 10.72 5.10
CA LYS A 93 -5.56 11.62 4.06
C LYS A 93 -4.46 12.52 4.60
N ARG A 94 -4.69 13.18 5.74
CA ARG A 94 -3.65 14.03 6.37
C ARG A 94 -2.41 13.22 6.72
N TYR A 95 -2.59 12.05 7.32
CA TYR A 95 -1.52 11.15 7.69
C TYR A 95 -0.68 10.70 6.49
N HIS A 96 -1.35 10.30 5.40
CA HIS A 96 -0.69 9.85 4.17
C HIS A 96 0.00 11.00 3.42
N VAL A 97 -0.58 12.20 3.43
CA VAL A 97 0.08 13.41 2.90
C VAL A 97 1.38 13.70 3.67
N LYS A 98 1.39 13.57 5.01
CA LYS A 98 2.62 13.69 5.80
C LYS A 98 3.65 12.63 5.41
N HIS A 99 3.22 11.39 5.15
CA HIS A 99 4.11 10.35 4.65
C HIS A 99 4.81 10.77 3.34
N HIS A 100 4.08 11.33 2.38
CA HIS A 100 4.65 11.78 1.11
C HIS A 100 5.62 12.96 1.23
N PHE A 101 5.25 13.97 2.01
CA PHE A 101 5.88 15.30 1.94
C PHE A 101 6.70 15.69 3.17
N GLU A 102 6.53 15.01 4.31
CA GLU A 102 7.26 15.29 5.55
C GLU A 102 8.16 14.11 5.95
N THR A 103 7.63 12.89 5.98
CA THR A 103 8.36 11.71 6.48
C THR A 103 8.04 10.42 5.72
N GLN A 104 8.88 10.08 4.75
CA GLN A 104 8.72 8.87 3.94
C GLN A 104 9.16 7.58 4.66
N GLN A 105 9.68 7.67 5.89
CA GLN A 105 10.15 6.53 6.67
C GLN A 105 9.20 6.17 7.83
N LEU A 106 8.09 6.87 7.95
CA LEU A 106 7.01 6.63 8.91
C LEU A 106 5.67 6.64 8.16
N GLY A 107 4.60 6.17 8.79
CA GLY A 107 3.26 6.20 8.24
C GLY A 107 3.05 5.26 7.06
N PHE A 108 3.41 3.99 7.24
CA PHE A 108 3.22 2.97 6.21
C PHE A 108 1.74 2.53 6.10
N GLY A 109 0.94 2.79 7.14
CA GLY A 109 -0.47 2.47 7.17
C GLY A 109 -1.33 3.37 6.27
N ILE A 110 -1.94 2.79 5.23
CA ILE A 110 -2.84 3.49 4.30
C ILE A 110 -4.32 3.36 4.69
N SER A 111 -4.79 2.13 4.90
CA SER A 111 -6.19 1.84 5.26
C SER A 111 -6.45 1.99 6.76
N SER A 112 -5.40 1.89 7.59
CA SER A 112 -5.42 2.16 9.02
C SER A 112 -3.99 2.40 9.53
N LYS A 113 -3.85 3.08 10.67
CA LYS A 113 -2.58 3.23 11.40
C LYS A 113 -2.25 2.02 12.29
N LEU A 114 -3.08 0.97 12.29
CA LEU A 114 -3.04 -0.13 13.27
C LEU A 114 -1.64 -0.75 13.40
N TRP A 115 -1.00 -1.02 12.26
CA TRP A 115 0.31 -1.65 12.22
C TRP A 115 1.46 -0.68 12.47
N ASP A 116 1.24 0.63 12.33
CA ASP A 116 2.29 1.60 12.63
C ASP A 116 2.62 1.67 14.13
N TYR A 117 1.69 1.29 15.01
CA TYR A 117 1.91 1.25 16.46
C TYR A 117 2.90 0.16 16.90
N PRO A 118 2.65 -1.15 16.67
CA PRO A 118 3.55 -2.21 17.17
C PRO A 118 4.92 -2.20 16.48
N PHE A 119 5.02 -1.64 15.27
CA PHE A 119 6.28 -1.55 14.52
C PHE A 119 7.04 -0.23 14.74
N GLY A 120 6.51 0.70 15.55
CA GLY A 120 7.20 1.95 15.87
C GLY A 120 7.35 2.89 14.67
N THR A 121 6.41 2.84 13.73
CA THR A 121 6.43 3.63 12.48
C THR A 121 5.33 4.68 12.42
N LEU A 122 4.67 4.96 13.55
CA LEU A 122 3.62 5.97 13.64
C LEU A 122 4.19 7.37 13.38
N ILE A 123 3.53 8.15 12.51
CA ILE A 123 3.82 9.59 12.41
C ILE A 123 3.25 10.26 13.67
N PRO A 124 4.08 10.93 14.49
CA PRO A 124 3.58 11.67 15.65
C PRO A 124 2.56 12.72 15.22
N ASP A 125 1.55 12.93 16.04
CA ASP A 125 0.70 14.11 15.86
C ASP A 125 1.60 15.35 16.00
N SER A 126 1.49 16.27 15.06
CA SER A 126 2.19 17.54 15.13
C SER A 126 1.50 18.38 16.19
N ASP A 127 2.25 18.89 17.16
CA ASP A 127 1.79 19.95 18.08
C ASP A 127 1.23 21.16 17.31
#